data_AF-A0A8C3GGD9-F1
#
_entry.id   AF-A0A8C3GGD9-F1
#
_cell.length_a   1.000
_cell.length_b   1.000
_cell.length_c   1.000
_cell.angle_alpha   90.00
_cell.angle_beta   90.00
_cell.angle_gamma   90.00
#
_symmetry.space_group_name_H-M   'P 1'
#
loop_
_entity.id
_entity.type
_entity.pdbx_description
1 polymer ?
#
loop_
_entity_poly.entity_id
_entity_poly.type
_entity_poly.pdbx_seq_one_letter_code
_entity_poly.pdbx_strand_id
1 'polypeptide(L)'
;MCGAGCVGQDVWGRMCGAGFVAESMGWDVWGRIWGRIHRAGYEMGSMGQDVGQDSWRDLWGGIYGAGPMGRAVGQAVGLPQPLSPRSYATDLVVCVALGCDMFDCVFPTRTARFGSALVPWGSLQLKSKQFAKDFRPIESQQIKREWNCMHSRAFLHALLRSDPAALHHLTVHNIAYQLQLMRAMRDSIVGQRFPDFVRDFLRARYGGPERCPPWARHALEAAGIALE
;
A
#
# COMPACT_ATOMS: atom_id res chain seq x y z
N MET A 1 27.70 -1.25 20.51
CA MET A 1 26.86 -0.86 21.68
C MET A 1 25.59 -0.16 21.18
N CYS A 2 24.53 -0.91 20.90
CA CYS A 2 23.19 -0.39 20.63
C CYS A 2 22.14 -1.43 21.08
N GLY A 3 22.24 -1.92 22.33
CA GLY A 3 21.32 -2.93 22.88
C GLY A 3 20.15 -2.37 23.67
N ALA A 4 20.15 -1.08 24.03
CA ALA A 4 19.16 -0.53 24.97
C ALA A 4 17.80 -0.16 24.33
N GLY A 5 17.76 0.07 23.01
CA GLY A 5 16.55 0.53 22.33
C GLY A 5 15.51 -0.56 22.07
N CYS A 6 15.96 -1.73 21.57
CA CYS A 6 15.06 -2.86 21.28
C CYS A 6 14.54 -3.51 22.57
N VAL A 7 15.41 -3.69 23.57
CA VAL A 7 15.04 -4.27 24.89
C VAL A 7 13.93 -3.46 25.58
N GLY A 8 13.94 -2.13 25.46
CA GLY A 8 12.89 -1.28 26.02
C GLY A 8 11.53 -1.52 25.39
N GLN A 9 11.46 -1.71 24.08
CA GLN A 9 10.19 -1.89 23.34
C GLN A 9 9.59 -3.27 23.56
N ASP A 10 10.43 -4.29 23.74
CA ASP A 10 9.99 -5.63 24.12
C ASP A 10 9.31 -5.62 25.51
N VAL A 11 9.81 -4.82 26.44
CA VAL A 11 9.18 -4.62 27.76
C VAL A 11 7.80 -3.97 27.62
N TRP A 12 7.68 -2.91 26.80
CA TRP A 12 6.38 -2.26 26.55
C TRP A 12 5.37 -3.21 25.89
N GLY A 13 5.81 -4.03 24.93
CA GLY A 13 4.92 -5.03 24.31
C GLY A 13 4.40 -6.06 25.31
N ARG A 14 5.26 -6.59 26.19
CA ARG A 14 4.84 -7.51 27.27
C ARG A 14 3.89 -6.83 28.27
N MET A 15 4.16 -5.58 28.64
CA MET A 15 3.29 -4.80 29.53
C MET A 15 1.91 -4.54 28.92
N CYS A 16 1.84 -4.19 27.64
CA CYS A 16 0.56 -4.00 26.94
C CYS A 16 -0.22 -5.31 26.83
N GLY A 17 0.45 -6.43 26.52
CA GLY A 17 -0.19 -7.75 26.47
C GLY A 17 -0.71 -8.21 27.83
N ALA A 18 0.10 -8.09 28.89
CA ALA A 18 -0.29 -8.50 30.24
C ALA A 18 -1.34 -7.58 30.89
N GLY A 19 -1.35 -6.28 30.54
CA GLY A 19 -2.31 -5.30 31.05
C GLY A 19 -3.65 -5.29 30.32
N PHE A 20 -3.77 -6.01 29.20
CA PHE A 20 -4.97 -6.00 28.36
C PHE A 20 -5.73 -7.33 28.51
N VAL A 21 -6.90 -7.29 29.15
CA VAL A 21 -7.78 -8.46 29.30
C VAL A 21 -8.59 -8.65 28.01
N ALA A 22 -7.94 -9.22 26.98
CA ALA A 22 -8.47 -9.36 25.61
C ALA A 22 -9.76 -10.19 25.54
N GLU A 23 -9.84 -11.30 26.29
CA GLU A 23 -10.87 -12.33 26.10
C GLU A 23 -12.29 -11.90 26.51
N SER A 24 -12.45 -10.88 27.36
CA SER A 24 -13.77 -10.51 27.90
C SER A 24 -14.57 -9.51 27.05
N MET A 25 -13.93 -8.86 26.06
CA MET A 25 -14.54 -7.75 25.31
C MET A 25 -14.48 -7.91 23.78
N GLY A 26 -13.89 -8.99 23.26
CA GLY A 26 -13.79 -9.24 21.81
C GLY A 26 -12.80 -8.32 21.06
N TRP A 27 -11.72 -7.91 21.71
CA TRP A 27 -10.67 -7.06 21.12
C TRP A 27 -9.38 -7.85 20.89
N ASP A 28 -8.77 -7.67 19.72
CA ASP A 28 -7.46 -8.24 19.38
C ASP A 28 -6.31 -7.27 19.67
N VAL A 29 -5.20 -7.77 20.23
CA VAL A 29 -3.98 -6.98 20.48
C VAL A 29 -2.93 -7.29 19.42
N TRP A 30 -2.43 -6.25 18.76
CA TRP A 30 -1.40 -6.36 17.73
C TRP A 30 -0.04 -5.88 18.24
N GLY A 31 0.96 -6.76 18.20
CA GLY A 31 2.36 -6.41 18.43
C GLY A 31 2.93 -5.56 17.29
N ARG A 32 3.86 -4.64 17.61
CA ARG A 32 4.61 -3.87 16.60
C ARG A 32 6.08 -4.23 16.65
N ILE A 33 6.62 -4.74 15.54
CA ILE A 33 8.06 -4.99 15.38
C ILE A 33 8.76 -3.68 15.05
N TRP A 34 9.58 -3.20 15.99
CA TRP A 34 10.45 -2.05 15.77
C TRP A 34 11.88 -2.52 15.49
N GLY A 35 12.54 -1.86 14.55
CA GLY A 35 13.94 -2.12 14.21
C GLY A 35 14.54 -0.89 13.53
N ARG A 36 15.83 -0.64 13.76
CA ARG A 36 16.56 0.47 13.12
C ARG A 36 17.22 -0.04 11.84
N ILE A 37 17.03 0.68 10.73
CA ILE A 37 17.65 0.35 9.45
C ILE A 37 19.12 0.80 9.50
N HIS A 38 20.06 -0.14 9.44
CA HIS A 38 21.50 0.14 9.32
C HIS A 38 22.03 -0.25 7.94
N ARG A 39 23.07 0.45 7.47
CA ARG A 39 23.71 0.23 6.15
C ARG A 39 24.26 -1.21 5.97
N ALA A 40 24.38 -1.98 7.05
CA ALA A 40 24.91 -3.34 7.09
C ALA A 40 23.83 -4.45 7.21
N GLY A 41 22.54 -4.10 7.26
CA GLY A 41 21.45 -5.07 7.39
C GLY A 41 20.35 -4.62 8.36
N TYR A 42 19.28 -5.41 8.41
CA TYR A 42 18.14 -5.26 9.32
C TYR A 42 18.29 -6.23 10.50
N GLU A 43 18.46 -5.72 11.72
CA GLU A 43 18.38 -6.53 12.94
C GLU A 43 16.92 -6.57 13.42
N MET A 44 16.27 -7.73 13.32
CA MET A 44 14.95 -7.96 13.92
C MET A 44 15.07 -8.07 15.44
N GLY A 45 14.27 -7.29 16.18
CA GLY A 45 13.86 -7.68 17.53
C GLY A 45 12.83 -8.80 17.42
N SER A 46 13.12 -9.98 17.95
CA SER A 46 12.35 -11.22 17.82
C SER A 46 11.09 -11.26 18.72
N MET A 47 10.24 -10.24 18.64
CA MET A 47 9.06 -10.13 19.50
C MET A 47 7.86 -10.96 19.02
N GLY A 48 7.83 -11.36 17.74
CA GLY A 48 6.67 -12.02 17.11
C GLY A 48 6.43 -13.47 17.54
N GLN A 49 7.37 -14.13 18.21
CA GLN A 49 7.27 -15.56 18.54
C GLN A 49 6.73 -15.86 19.95
N ASP A 50 6.72 -14.88 20.86
CA ASP A 50 6.41 -15.09 22.28
C ASP A 50 4.95 -14.78 22.67
N VAL A 51 4.10 -14.33 21.73
CA VAL A 51 2.72 -13.88 22.02
C VAL A 51 1.65 -14.81 21.42
N GLY A 52 1.69 -16.11 21.77
CA GLY A 52 0.57 -17.05 21.58
C GLY A 52 0.24 -17.42 20.11
N GLN A 53 -0.36 -18.60 19.91
CA GLN A 53 -0.50 -19.28 18.61
C GLN A 53 -1.39 -18.61 17.53
N ASP A 54 -1.91 -17.39 17.76
CA ASP A 54 -2.65 -16.63 16.74
C ASP A 54 -1.78 -15.56 16.03
N SER A 55 -0.47 -15.49 16.36
CA SER A 55 0.44 -14.44 15.92
C SER A 55 1.30 -14.82 14.72
N TRP A 56 0.78 -14.66 13.50
CA TRP A 56 1.62 -14.43 12.32
C TRP A 56 1.18 -13.14 11.63
N ARG A 57 1.66 -11.98 12.11
CA ARG A 57 1.62 -10.70 11.39
C ARG A 57 2.90 -9.92 11.64
N ASP A 58 3.92 -10.29 10.87
CA ASP A 58 5.22 -9.64 10.89
C ASP A 58 5.25 -8.41 9.96
N LEU A 59 6.03 -7.39 10.33
CA LEU A 59 6.40 -6.17 9.55
C LEU A 59 5.55 -4.88 9.68
N TRP A 60 5.31 -4.37 10.89
CA TRP A 60 4.55 -3.10 11.05
C TRP A 60 5.29 -1.90 11.65
N GLY A 61 6.28 -2.07 12.53
CA GLY A 61 6.83 -0.93 13.30
C GLY A 61 7.96 -0.14 12.61
N GLY A 62 8.63 -0.69 11.59
CA GLY A 62 9.68 0.03 10.84
C GLY A 62 9.17 0.96 9.73
N ILE A 63 7.88 0.88 9.39
CA ILE A 63 7.29 1.48 8.17
C ILE A 63 7.01 2.98 8.29
N TYR A 64 6.77 3.48 9.51
CA TYR A 64 6.26 4.85 9.72
C TYR A 64 7.33 5.90 10.05
N GLY A 65 8.55 5.48 10.42
CA GLY A 65 9.55 6.38 11.03
C GLY A 65 10.55 7.03 10.07
N ALA A 66 10.87 6.44 8.92
CA ALA A 66 11.88 7.00 8.01
C ALA A 66 11.80 6.38 6.60
N GLY A 67 10.88 6.87 5.76
CA GLY A 67 10.83 6.56 4.33
C GLY A 67 9.59 5.77 3.87
N PRO A 68 9.37 5.64 2.54
CA PRO A 68 8.23 4.96 1.95
C PRO A 68 8.18 3.46 2.33
N MET A 69 6.96 2.93 2.44
CA MET A 69 6.54 1.69 3.10
C MET A 69 7.34 0.44 2.73
N GLY A 70 7.52 0.15 1.44
CA GLY A 70 8.37 -0.98 1.03
C GLY A 70 9.90 -0.82 1.12
N ARG A 71 10.47 0.20 1.79
CA ARG A 71 11.90 0.21 2.19
C ARG A 71 12.09 -0.77 3.33
N ALA A 72 11.14 -0.79 4.27
CA ALA A 72 11.12 -1.70 5.40
C ALA A 72 10.80 -3.13 4.95
N VAL A 73 9.77 -3.31 4.10
CA VAL A 73 9.43 -4.64 3.53
C VAL A 73 10.52 -5.13 2.58
N GLY A 74 11.06 -4.22 1.75
CA GLY A 74 12.17 -4.51 0.87
C GLY A 74 13.35 -5.15 1.59
N GLN A 75 13.87 -4.49 2.63
CA GLN A 75 15.08 -4.96 3.33
C GLN A 75 14.82 -6.06 4.36
N ALA A 76 13.59 -6.19 4.88
CA ALA A 76 13.20 -7.37 5.65
C ALA A 76 13.24 -8.66 4.79
N VAL A 77 13.02 -8.53 3.48
CA VAL A 77 13.17 -9.61 2.50
C VAL A 77 14.52 -9.53 1.74
N GLY A 78 15.45 -8.67 2.17
CA GLY A 78 16.82 -8.58 1.60
C GLY A 78 16.97 -7.78 0.30
N LEU A 79 16.02 -6.93 -0.07
CA LEU A 79 16.01 -6.17 -1.33
C LEU A 79 16.86 -4.89 -1.27
N PRO A 80 17.67 -4.61 -2.31
CA PRO A 80 18.77 -3.64 -2.24
C PRO A 80 18.40 -2.14 -2.41
N GLN A 81 17.16 -1.77 -2.73
CA GLN A 81 16.84 -0.40 -3.20
C GLN A 81 15.62 0.25 -2.54
N PRO A 82 15.66 1.58 -2.26
CA PRO A 82 14.54 2.32 -1.70
C PRO A 82 13.43 2.59 -2.73
N LEU A 83 12.16 2.47 -2.31
CA LEU A 83 11.05 2.70 -3.25
C LEU A 83 10.86 4.17 -3.62
N SER A 84 10.28 4.34 -4.81
CA SER A 84 9.86 5.63 -5.32
C SER A 84 8.61 6.12 -4.59
N PRO A 85 8.54 7.39 -4.12
CA PRO A 85 7.39 7.97 -3.43
C PRO A 85 6.11 8.11 -4.29
N ARG A 86 6.13 7.57 -5.52
CA ARG A 86 5.16 7.86 -6.58
C ARG A 86 4.28 6.68 -6.96
N SER A 87 4.39 5.51 -6.32
CA SER A 87 3.58 4.34 -6.70
C SER A 87 3.09 3.48 -5.54
N TYR A 88 2.25 4.07 -4.68
CA TYR A 88 1.62 3.34 -3.57
C TYR A 88 0.87 2.08 -4.03
N ALA A 89 0.23 2.09 -5.21
CA ALA A 89 -0.44 0.91 -5.74
C ALA A 89 0.54 -0.24 -6.06
N THR A 90 1.74 0.07 -6.54
CA THR A 90 2.78 -0.96 -6.78
C THR A 90 3.32 -1.48 -5.46
N ASP A 91 3.52 -0.60 -4.48
CA ASP A 91 3.97 -0.99 -3.14
C ASP A 91 3.00 -1.99 -2.51
N LEU A 92 1.69 -1.74 -2.62
CA LEU A 92 0.65 -2.66 -2.15
C LEU A 92 0.77 -4.04 -2.81
N VAL A 93 0.86 -4.09 -4.14
CA VAL A 93 0.94 -5.36 -4.89
C VAL A 93 2.19 -6.15 -4.50
N VAL A 94 3.34 -5.48 -4.40
CA VAL A 94 4.60 -6.11 -4.01
C VAL A 94 4.55 -6.59 -2.56
N CYS A 95 4.02 -5.79 -1.63
CA CYS A 95 3.94 -6.20 -0.23
C CYS A 95 2.99 -7.40 -0.03
N VAL A 96 1.88 -7.46 -0.78
CA VAL A 96 1.01 -8.66 -0.79
C VAL A 96 1.75 -9.88 -1.33
N ALA A 97 2.55 -9.72 -2.39
CA ALA A 97 3.40 -10.81 -2.91
C ALA A 97 4.42 -11.30 -1.88
N LEU A 98 4.84 -10.43 -0.97
CA LEU A 98 5.77 -10.72 0.12
C LEU A 98 5.07 -11.19 1.42
N GLY A 99 3.74 -11.34 1.42
CA GLY A 99 2.99 -11.90 2.55
C GLY A 99 2.37 -10.86 3.51
N CYS A 100 2.41 -9.57 3.21
CA CYS A 100 1.71 -8.56 4.02
C CYS A 100 0.19 -8.63 3.78
N ASP A 101 -0.61 -8.61 4.85
CA ASP A 101 -2.06 -8.85 4.81
C ASP A 101 -2.95 -7.64 5.15
N MET A 102 -2.41 -6.64 5.84
CA MET A 102 -3.09 -5.39 6.19
C MET A 102 -2.36 -4.20 5.57
N PHE A 103 -3.04 -3.06 5.40
CA PHE A 103 -2.47 -1.80 4.92
C PHE A 103 -3.26 -0.60 5.44
N ASP A 104 -2.56 0.41 5.97
CA ASP A 104 -3.12 1.73 6.24
C ASP A 104 -2.26 2.82 5.59
N CYS A 105 -2.90 3.79 4.95
CA CYS A 105 -2.19 4.96 4.45
C CYS A 105 -3.12 6.14 4.19
N VAL A 106 -2.61 7.34 4.42
CA VAL A 106 -3.26 8.60 4.05
C VAL A 106 -3.04 8.96 2.57
N PHE A 107 -2.36 8.12 1.79
CA PHE A 107 -2.08 8.40 0.38
C PHE A 107 -3.32 8.74 -0.47
N PRO A 108 -4.47 8.03 -0.40
CA PRO A 108 -5.60 8.33 -1.28
C PRO A 108 -6.21 9.71 -0.98
N THR A 109 -6.34 10.05 0.30
CA THR A 109 -6.90 11.33 0.77
C THR A 109 -5.92 12.49 0.54
N ARG A 110 -4.62 12.28 0.76
CA ARG A 110 -3.58 13.29 0.46
C ARG A 110 -3.48 13.56 -1.04
N THR A 111 -3.58 12.52 -1.86
CA THR A 111 -3.53 12.62 -3.33
C THR A 111 -4.74 13.38 -3.88
N ALA A 112 -5.93 13.17 -3.30
CA ALA A 112 -7.14 13.92 -3.63
C ALA A 112 -6.96 15.43 -3.41
N ARG A 113 -6.31 15.86 -2.32
CA ARG A 113 -6.02 17.29 -2.01
C ARG A 113 -5.21 17.98 -3.09
N PHE A 114 -4.33 17.25 -3.78
CA PHE A 114 -3.56 17.78 -4.90
C PHE A 114 -4.36 17.85 -6.21
N GLY A 115 -5.62 17.42 -6.21
CA GLY A 115 -6.48 17.34 -7.39
C GLY A 115 -6.13 16.17 -8.29
N SER A 116 -5.58 15.09 -7.72
CA SER A 116 -5.16 13.90 -8.45
C SER A 116 -6.12 12.73 -8.18
N ALA A 117 -6.56 12.08 -9.25
CA ALA A 117 -7.37 10.85 -9.18
C ALA A 117 -6.50 9.62 -9.44
N LEU A 118 -6.65 8.57 -8.63
CA LEU A 118 -5.97 7.30 -8.82
C LEU A 118 -6.63 6.49 -9.93
N VAL A 119 -5.81 5.87 -10.79
CA VAL A 119 -6.26 5.03 -11.90
C VAL A 119 -5.28 3.85 -12.05
N PRO A 120 -5.67 2.73 -12.70
CA PRO A 120 -4.80 1.56 -12.86
C PRO A 120 -3.44 1.92 -13.48
N TRP A 121 -3.46 2.78 -14.49
CA TRP A 121 -2.27 3.22 -15.22
C TRP A 121 -1.49 4.38 -14.55
N GLY A 122 -1.83 4.78 -13.32
CA GLY A 122 -1.11 5.83 -12.59
C GLY A 122 -2.01 6.79 -11.83
N SER A 123 -1.89 8.08 -12.14
CA SER A 123 -2.68 9.15 -11.51
C SER A 123 -3.02 10.23 -12.53
N LEU A 124 -4.27 10.69 -12.55
CA LEU A 124 -4.71 11.79 -13.41
C LEU A 124 -4.65 13.10 -12.64
N GLN A 125 -3.84 14.05 -13.10
CA GLN A 125 -3.79 15.39 -12.53
C GLN A 125 -4.91 16.27 -13.09
N LEU A 126 -6.10 16.19 -12.49
CA LEU A 126 -7.32 16.81 -13.04
C LEU A 126 -7.26 18.35 -13.06
N LYS A 127 -6.31 18.99 -12.38
CA LYS A 127 -6.03 20.43 -12.52
C LYS A 127 -5.43 20.81 -13.88
N SER A 128 -4.90 19.85 -14.65
CA SER A 128 -4.30 20.11 -15.96
C SER A 128 -5.35 20.54 -16.98
N LYS A 129 -5.01 21.52 -17.82
CA LYS A 129 -5.90 22.07 -18.87
C LYS A 129 -6.37 21.02 -19.88
N GLN A 130 -5.61 19.93 -20.05
CA GLN A 130 -5.98 18.83 -20.95
C GLN A 130 -7.32 18.17 -20.59
N PHE A 131 -7.75 18.27 -19.34
CA PHE A 131 -9.00 17.68 -18.87
C PHE A 131 -10.20 18.62 -18.98
N ALA A 132 -10.02 19.89 -19.36
CA ALA A 132 -11.09 20.89 -19.42
C ALA A 132 -12.23 20.52 -20.39
N LYS A 133 -11.93 19.73 -21.44
CA LYS A 133 -12.90 19.25 -22.44
C LYS A 133 -12.97 17.72 -22.50
N ASP A 134 -12.44 17.03 -21.48
CA ASP A 134 -12.50 15.56 -21.41
C ASP A 134 -13.79 15.12 -20.68
N PHE A 135 -14.83 14.79 -21.44
CA PHE A 135 -16.13 14.37 -20.89
C PHE A 135 -16.17 12.90 -20.47
N ARG A 136 -15.07 12.15 -20.61
CA ARG A 136 -14.99 10.77 -20.14
C ARG A 136 -15.00 10.72 -18.60
N PRO A 137 -15.52 9.65 -17.98
CA PRO A 137 -15.36 9.43 -16.55
C PRO A 137 -13.89 9.26 -16.18
N ILE A 138 -13.54 9.38 -14.90
CA ILE A 138 -12.17 9.11 -14.41
C ILE A 138 -11.72 7.72 -14.87
N GLU A 139 -12.58 6.72 -14.67
CA GLU A 139 -12.33 5.33 -15.01
C GLU A 139 -13.58 4.69 -15.60
N SER A 140 -13.42 4.01 -16.75
CA SER A 140 -14.54 3.49 -17.54
C SER A 140 -14.74 1.98 -17.48
N GLN A 141 -13.75 1.20 -17.02
CA GLN A 141 -13.74 -0.24 -17.31
C GLN A 141 -13.45 -1.20 -16.14
N GLN A 142 -12.99 -0.72 -14.98
CA GLN A 142 -12.42 -1.63 -13.98
C GLN A 142 -12.98 -1.43 -12.57
N ILE A 143 -13.50 -0.23 -12.25
CA ILE A 143 -14.22 -0.03 -10.99
C ILE A 143 -15.71 -0.37 -11.13
N LYS A 144 -16.22 -1.28 -10.30
CA LYS A 144 -17.66 -1.55 -10.18
C LYS A 144 -18.40 -0.22 -9.99
N ARG A 145 -19.38 0.02 -10.86
CA ARG A 145 -20.15 1.28 -11.00
C ARG A 145 -20.78 1.75 -9.68
N GLU A 146 -20.97 0.85 -8.73
CA GLU A 146 -21.58 1.03 -7.41
C GLU A 146 -20.84 2.04 -6.51
N TRP A 147 -19.51 2.22 -6.63
CA TRP A 147 -18.72 3.16 -5.81
C TRP A 147 -18.00 4.25 -6.61
N ASN A 148 -18.29 4.35 -7.91
CA ASN A 148 -17.60 5.28 -8.78
C ASN A 148 -18.22 6.68 -8.70
N CYS A 149 -17.34 7.68 -8.67
CA CYS A 149 -17.75 9.05 -8.94
C CYS A 149 -18.14 9.13 -10.43
N MET A 150 -19.45 9.16 -10.71
CA MET A 150 -20.01 9.21 -12.07
C MET A 150 -19.79 10.56 -12.78
N HIS A 151 -18.91 11.40 -12.24
CA HIS A 151 -18.60 12.70 -12.79
C HIS A 151 -17.55 12.59 -13.90
N SER A 152 -17.69 13.44 -14.92
CA SER A 152 -16.71 13.56 -15.98
C SER A 152 -15.43 14.24 -15.47
N ARG A 153 -14.31 13.97 -16.15
CA ARG A 153 -13.03 14.63 -15.85
C ARG A 153 -13.12 16.15 -16.03
N ALA A 154 -13.86 16.61 -17.04
CA ALA A 154 -14.14 18.02 -17.29
C ALA A 154 -14.94 18.67 -16.15
N PHE A 155 -15.96 17.99 -15.63
CA PHE A 155 -16.73 18.47 -14.48
C PHE A 155 -15.82 18.64 -13.26
N LEU A 156 -15.03 17.62 -12.94
CA LEU A 156 -14.10 17.68 -11.80
C LEU A 156 -12.98 18.71 -12.00
N HIS A 157 -12.50 18.91 -13.24
CA HIS A 157 -11.55 19.97 -13.57
C HIS A 157 -12.11 21.36 -13.25
N ALA A 158 -13.37 21.62 -13.65
CA ALA A 158 -14.05 22.87 -13.37
C ALA A 158 -14.30 23.02 -11.85
N LEU A 159 -14.84 21.97 -11.23
CA LEU A 159 -15.19 21.97 -9.81
C LEU A 159 -13.97 22.19 -8.91
N LEU A 160 -12.80 21.61 -9.24
CA LEU A 160 -11.55 21.83 -8.52
C LEU A 160 -11.10 23.31 -8.44
N ARG A 161 -11.64 24.17 -9.30
CA ARG A 161 -11.35 25.61 -9.33
C ARG A 161 -12.42 26.44 -8.63
N SER A 162 -13.65 25.92 -8.54
CA SER A 162 -14.81 26.66 -8.05
C SER A 162 -15.29 26.22 -6.66
N ASP A 163 -15.10 24.96 -6.28
CA ASP A 163 -15.70 24.37 -5.08
C ASP A 163 -14.83 23.26 -4.44
N PRO A 164 -14.57 23.31 -3.12
CA PRO A 164 -13.87 22.24 -2.40
C PRO A 164 -14.57 20.87 -2.44
N ALA A 165 -15.85 20.77 -2.80
CA ALA A 165 -16.58 19.52 -2.99
C ALA A 165 -15.89 18.57 -3.99
N ALA A 166 -15.10 19.10 -4.93
CA ALA A 166 -14.26 18.29 -5.80
C ALA A 166 -13.30 17.35 -5.03
N LEU A 167 -12.78 17.80 -3.89
CA LEU A 167 -11.88 17.01 -3.05
C LEU A 167 -12.60 15.84 -2.38
N HIS A 168 -13.87 16.01 -2.02
CA HIS A 168 -14.71 14.93 -1.49
C HIS A 168 -14.90 13.84 -2.56
N HIS A 169 -15.31 14.23 -3.77
CA HIS A 169 -15.48 13.31 -4.90
C HIS A 169 -14.20 12.54 -5.24
N LEU A 170 -13.05 13.22 -5.27
CA LEU A 170 -11.75 12.58 -5.50
C LEU A 170 -11.35 11.65 -4.36
N THR A 171 -11.68 12.00 -3.12
CA THR A 171 -11.39 11.14 -1.97
C THR A 171 -12.18 9.84 -2.04
N VAL A 172 -13.49 9.93 -2.32
CA VAL A 172 -14.36 8.76 -2.50
C VAL A 172 -13.82 7.86 -3.62
N HIS A 173 -13.49 8.45 -4.77
CA HIS A 173 -12.89 7.73 -5.90
C HIS A 173 -11.58 7.03 -5.52
N ASN A 174 -10.64 7.75 -4.89
CA ASN A 174 -9.32 7.22 -4.56
C ASN A 174 -9.38 6.08 -3.52
N ILE A 175 -10.30 6.18 -2.54
CA ILE A 175 -10.53 5.10 -1.57
C ILE A 175 -11.17 3.88 -2.25
N ALA A 176 -12.19 4.12 -3.09
CA ALA A 176 -12.83 3.06 -3.85
C ALA A 176 -11.83 2.31 -4.73
N TYR A 177 -10.91 3.01 -5.40
CA TYR A 177 -9.82 2.41 -6.16
C TYR A 177 -8.95 1.47 -5.31
N GLN A 178 -8.54 1.90 -4.11
CA GLN A 178 -7.70 1.07 -3.23
C GLN A 178 -8.42 -0.19 -2.73
N LEU A 179 -9.68 -0.05 -2.31
CA LEU A 179 -10.50 -1.19 -1.88
C LEU A 179 -10.68 -2.21 -3.00
N GLN A 180 -10.79 -1.75 -4.24
CA GLN A 180 -10.94 -2.63 -5.40
C GLN A 180 -9.64 -3.29 -5.81
N LEU A 181 -8.52 -2.56 -5.74
CA LEU A 181 -7.21 -3.17 -5.92
C LEU A 181 -7.00 -4.32 -4.93
N MET A 182 -7.34 -4.12 -3.66
CA MET A 182 -7.28 -5.16 -2.62
C MET A 182 -8.22 -6.33 -2.90
N ARG A 183 -9.46 -6.06 -3.30
CA ARG A 183 -10.43 -7.11 -3.67
C ARG A 183 -9.93 -7.93 -4.86
N ALA A 184 -9.45 -7.28 -5.92
CA ALA A 184 -8.94 -7.96 -7.11
C ALA A 184 -7.71 -8.82 -6.78
N MET A 185 -6.80 -8.33 -5.93
CA MET A 185 -5.69 -9.13 -5.42
C MET A 185 -6.18 -10.36 -4.65
N ARG A 186 -7.09 -10.16 -3.69
CA ARG A 186 -7.67 -11.26 -2.90
C ARG A 186 -8.35 -12.31 -3.80
N ASP A 187 -9.17 -11.88 -4.75
CA ASP A 187 -9.88 -12.75 -5.67
C ASP A 187 -8.88 -13.54 -6.56
N SER A 188 -7.78 -12.91 -6.97
CA SER A 188 -6.73 -13.58 -7.73
C SER A 188 -5.92 -14.59 -6.91
N ILE A 189 -5.72 -14.34 -5.61
CA ILE A 189 -5.08 -15.30 -4.68
C ILE A 189 -5.99 -16.51 -4.47
N VAL A 190 -7.28 -16.27 -4.17
CA VAL A 190 -8.29 -17.34 -4.03
C VAL A 190 -8.39 -18.16 -5.32
N GLY A 191 -8.34 -17.48 -6.48
CA GLY A 191 -8.35 -18.13 -7.79
C GLY A 191 -7.01 -18.71 -8.26
N GLN A 192 -5.98 -18.78 -7.41
CA GLN A 192 -4.65 -19.34 -7.73
C GLN A 192 -4.00 -18.71 -8.99
N ARG A 193 -4.27 -17.43 -9.23
CA ARG A 193 -3.86 -16.65 -10.42
C ARG A 193 -3.25 -15.29 -10.06
N PHE A 194 -2.70 -15.19 -8.84
CA PHE A 194 -2.06 -13.95 -8.38
C PHE A 194 -0.85 -13.54 -9.24
N PRO A 195 0.04 -14.45 -9.69
CA PRO A 195 1.14 -14.06 -10.60
C PRO A 195 0.66 -13.43 -11.91
N ASP A 196 -0.44 -13.94 -12.50
CA ASP A 196 -1.05 -13.35 -13.70
C ASP A 196 -1.58 -11.95 -13.41
N PHE A 197 -2.26 -11.78 -12.27
CA PHE A 197 -2.75 -10.47 -11.83
C PHE A 197 -1.60 -9.45 -11.69
N VAL A 198 -0.47 -9.84 -11.11
CA VAL A 198 0.71 -8.96 -10.98
C VAL A 198 1.23 -8.54 -12.36
N ARG A 199 1.35 -9.49 -13.30
CA ARG A 199 1.78 -9.20 -14.67
C ARG A 199 0.83 -8.23 -15.37
N ASP A 200 -0.47 -8.47 -15.28
CA ASP A 200 -1.49 -7.59 -15.87
C ASP A 200 -1.48 -6.19 -15.25
N PHE A 201 -1.35 -6.10 -13.92
CA PHE A 201 -1.24 -4.84 -13.20
C PHE A 201 -0.02 -4.03 -13.64
N LEU A 202 1.15 -4.66 -13.73
CA LEU A 202 2.38 -3.99 -14.17
C LEU A 202 2.33 -3.58 -15.64
N ARG A 203 1.75 -4.42 -16.50
CA ARG A 203 1.52 -4.08 -17.92
C ARG A 203 0.60 -2.88 -18.05
N ALA A 204 -0.50 -2.84 -17.30
CA ALA A 204 -1.42 -1.69 -17.31
C ALA A 204 -0.76 -0.42 -16.77
N ARG A 205 0.15 -0.54 -15.79
CA ARG A 205 0.76 0.60 -15.09
C ARG A 205 1.99 1.18 -15.76
N TYR A 206 2.85 0.32 -16.32
CA TYR A 206 4.14 0.71 -16.89
C TYR A 206 4.23 0.45 -18.39
N GLY A 207 3.32 -0.33 -18.97
CA GLY A 207 3.34 -0.70 -20.39
C GLY A 207 4.22 -1.90 -20.72
N GLY A 208 4.93 -2.48 -19.75
CA GLY A 208 5.83 -3.61 -19.92
C GLY A 208 6.75 -3.82 -18.70
N PRO A 209 7.34 -5.01 -18.54
CA PRO A 209 8.26 -5.32 -17.45
C PRO A 209 9.52 -4.44 -17.46
N GLU A 210 10.02 -4.04 -18.62
CA GLU A 210 11.22 -3.19 -18.77
C GLU A 210 11.06 -1.77 -18.22
N ARG A 211 9.83 -1.27 -18.16
CA ARG A 211 9.49 0.05 -17.59
C ARG A 211 9.14 -0.01 -16.11
N CYS A 212 9.04 -1.22 -15.54
CA CYS A 212 8.80 -1.42 -14.12
C CYS A 212 10.03 -0.99 -13.30
N PRO A 213 9.85 -0.27 -12.18
CA PRO A 213 10.96 0.11 -11.31
C PRO A 213 11.83 -1.09 -10.90
N PRO A 214 13.17 -0.99 -10.96
CA PRO A 214 14.06 -2.12 -10.65
C PRO A 214 13.83 -2.75 -9.28
N TRP A 215 13.51 -1.95 -8.26
CA TRP A 215 13.21 -2.46 -6.92
C TRP A 215 11.99 -3.39 -6.91
N ALA A 216 10.96 -3.09 -7.70
CA ALA A 216 9.72 -3.86 -7.73
C ALA A 216 9.94 -5.17 -8.46
N ARG A 217 10.74 -5.15 -9.54
CA ARG A 217 11.13 -6.37 -10.26
C ARG A 217 11.90 -7.33 -9.36
N HIS A 218 12.95 -6.84 -8.69
CA HIS A 218 13.73 -7.68 -7.77
C HIS A 218 12.87 -8.24 -6.63
N ALA A 219 11.92 -7.46 -6.13
CA ALA A 219 11.02 -7.89 -5.06
C ALA A 219 10.08 -9.01 -5.48
N LEU A 220 9.52 -8.89 -6.69
CA LEU A 220 8.63 -9.90 -7.25
C LEU A 220 9.39 -11.16 -7.64
N GLU A 221 10.62 -11.03 -8.16
CA GLU A 221 11.52 -12.17 -8.39
C GLU A 221 11.83 -12.91 -7.08
N ALA A 222 12.12 -12.19 -5.98
CA ALA A 222 12.33 -12.80 -4.67
C ALA A 222 11.07 -13.52 -4.14
N ALA A 223 9.88 -13.06 -4.53
CA ALA A 223 8.61 -13.71 -4.24
C ALA A 223 8.27 -14.89 -5.19
N GLY A 224 9.15 -15.22 -6.14
CA GLY A 224 8.93 -16.28 -7.14
C GLY A 224 7.99 -15.89 -8.28
N ILE A 225 7.75 -14.60 -8.52
CA ILE A 225 6.89 -14.09 -9.59
C ILE A 225 7.75 -13.57 -10.74
N ALA A 226 7.86 -14.36 -11.81
CA ALA A 226 8.55 -13.96 -13.03
C ALA A 226 7.70 -12.97 -13.86
N LEU A 227 8.37 -11.92 -14.33
CA LEU A 227 7.80 -10.84 -15.14
C LEU A 227 8.20 -11.03 -16.63
N GLU A 228 7.75 -12.13 -17.23
CA GLU A 228 7.85 -12.37 -18.67
C GLU A 228 6.70 -11.72 -19.45
#